data_AF-A0A6N0NUI2-F1
#
_entry.id   AF-A0A6N0NUI2-F1
#
_cell.length_a   1.000
_cell.length_b   1.000
_cell.length_c   1.000
_cell.angle_alpha   90.00
_cell.angle_beta   90.00
_cell.angle_gamma   90.00
#
_symmetry.space_group_name_H-M   'P 1'
#
loop_
_entity.id
_entity.type
_entity.pdbx_description
1 polymer ?
#
loop_
_entity_poly.entity_id
_entity_poly.type
_entity_poly.pdbx_seq_one_letter_code
_entity_poly.pdbx_strand_id
1 'polypeptide(L)'
;MSFSPFIYKIDEFCGHNKRWIVFREYEPTAEYGTSPDKRDIRSLINTSIVNVDKPPGPTSHEVAFWVKTMFNLNRVGHGGTLEPELAGQSQGYRGSTHWVGESHKGNESSHKIFEGVYVSDGGAL
;
A
#
# COMPACT_ATOMS: atom_id res chain seq x y z
N MET A 1 12.57 -26.89 2.91
CA MET A 1 11.71 -25.99 3.71
C MET A 1 10.68 -25.33 2.81
N SER A 2 9.47 -25.12 3.30
CA SER A 2 8.42 -24.35 2.61
C SER A 2 8.45 -22.90 3.08
N PHE A 3 8.18 -21.94 2.19
CA PHE A 3 7.99 -20.55 2.61
C PHE A 3 6.74 -20.43 3.50
N SER A 4 6.60 -19.29 4.18
CA SER A 4 5.37 -19.00 4.90
C SER A 4 4.18 -18.97 3.92
N PRO A 5 2.97 -19.41 4.35
CA PRO A 5 1.78 -19.35 3.51
C PRO A 5 1.50 -17.95 2.94
N PHE A 6 1.94 -16.91 3.63
CA PHE A 6 1.82 -15.52 3.20
C PHE A 6 2.58 -15.24 1.89
N ILE A 7 3.78 -15.78 1.70
CA ILE A 7 4.56 -15.57 0.46
C ILE A 7 3.83 -16.21 -0.73
N TYR A 8 3.31 -17.42 -0.56
CA TYR A 8 2.55 -18.08 -1.63
C TYR A 8 1.27 -17.34 -2.01
N LYS A 9 0.59 -16.69 -1.05
CA LYS A 9 -0.56 -15.81 -1.34
C LYS A 9 -0.14 -14.59 -2.15
N ILE A 10 1.02 -13.99 -1.87
CA ILE A 10 1.56 -12.88 -2.66
C ILE A 10 1.90 -13.37 -4.08
N ASP A 11 2.54 -14.54 -4.20
CA ASP A 11 2.90 -15.10 -5.49
C ASP A 11 1.65 -15.32 -6.35
N GLU A 12 0.59 -15.92 -5.78
CA GLU A 12 -0.70 -16.08 -6.44
C GLU A 12 -1.32 -14.74 -6.85
N PHE A 13 -1.37 -13.77 -5.92
CA PHE A 13 -1.92 -12.44 -6.17
C PHE A 13 -1.19 -11.70 -7.30
N CYS A 14 0.13 -11.79 -7.33
CA CYS A 14 0.96 -11.14 -8.34
C CYS A 14 1.11 -11.96 -9.64
N GLY A 15 0.53 -13.15 -9.73
CA GLY A 15 0.77 -14.08 -10.84
C GLY A 15 2.25 -14.52 -10.96
N HIS A 16 2.99 -14.50 -9.85
CA HIS A 16 4.39 -14.89 -9.81
C HIS A 16 4.53 -16.42 -9.87
N ASN A 17 5.12 -16.91 -10.96
CA ASN A 17 5.31 -18.35 -11.20
C ASN A 17 6.79 -18.78 -11.16
N LYS A 18 7.70 -17.87 -10.82
CA LYS A 18 9.13 -18.19 -10.78
C LYS A 18 9.49 -18.86 -9.46
N ARG A 19 10.51 -19.72 -9.52
CA ARG A 19 11.03 -20.40 -8.33
C ARG A 19 11.92 -19.45 -7.53
N TRP A 20 11.65 -19.34 -6.24
CA TRP A 20 12.54 -18.68 -5.28
C TRP A 20 13.90 -19.40 -5.17
N ILE A 21 14.98 -18.62 -5.21
CA ILE A 21 16.34 -19.10 -4.96
C ILE A 21 16.73 -18.70 -3.54
N VAL A 22 16.94 -19.68 -2.67
CA VAL A 22 17.35 -19.45 -1.28
C VAL A 22 18.87 -19.47 -1.20
N PHE A 23 19.47 -18.31 -0.92
CA PHE A 23 20.93 -18.18 -0.79
C PHE A 23 21.44 -18.54 0.61
N ARG A 24 20.62 -18.36 1.64
CA ARG A 24 20.97 -18.64 3.03
C ARG A 24 19.70 -19.02 3.80
N GLU A 25 19.81 -20.07 4.60
CA GLU A 25 18.75 -20.46 5.53
C GLU A 25 18.85 -19.64 6.82
N TYR A 26 17.70 -19.22 7.33
CA TYR A 26 17.59 -18.48 8.59
C TYR A 26 16.32 -18.95 9.31
N GLU A 27 16.49 -19.37 10.56
CA GLU A 27 15.39 -19.72 11.45
C GLU A 27 15.20 -18.58 12.46
N PRO A 28 14.07 -17.86 12.42
CA PRO A 28 13.80 -16.79 13.38
C PRO A 28 13.65 -17.36 14.79
N THR A 29 14.28 -16.72 15.78
CA THR A 29 14.25 -17.15 17.20
C THR A 29 12.91 -16.91 17.90
N ALA A 30 11.85 -16.49 17.18
CA ALA A 30 10.53 -16.09 17.67
C ALA A 30 10.49 -14.94 18.71
N GLU A 31 11.63 -14.40 19.10
CA GLU A 31 11.75 -13.33 20.09
C GLU A 31 11.23 -11.98 19.59
N TYR A 32 11.16 -11.77 18.27
CA TYR A 32 10.83 -10.48 17.67
C TYR A 32 9.86 -10.60 16.49
N GLY A 33 8.89 -9.69 16.43
CA GLY A 33 7.98 -9.53 15.31
C GLY A 33 6.80 -10.51 15.29
N THR A 34 5.96 -10.38 14.27
CA THR A 34 4.80 -11.26 14.04
C THR A 34 4.58 -11.41 12.54
N SER A 35 4.24 -12.63 12.11
CA SER A 35 3.91 -12.91 10.70
C SER A 35 2.81 -11.94 10.22
N PRO A 36 2.91 -11.40 8.99
CA PRO A 36 1.99 -10.36 8.51
C PRO A 36 0.51 -10.73 8.61
N ASP A 37 0.18 -12.00 8.34
CA ASP A 37 -1.16 -12.59 8.39
C ASP A 37 -1.69 -12.83 9.82
N LYS A 38 -0.83 -12.68 10.84
CA LYS A 38 -1.17 -12.90 12.26
C LYS A 38 -1.12 -11.62 13.10
N ARG A 39 -0.80 -10.46 12.49
CA ARG A 39 -0.79 -9.18 13.20
C ARG A 39 -2.21 -8.83 13.64
N ASP A 40 -2.35 -8.27 14.84
CA ASP A 40 -3.63 -7.71 15.27
C ASP A 40 -3.98 -6.45 14.45
N ILE A 41 -5.23 -6.03 14.52
CA ILE A 41 -5.74 -4.92 13.71
C ILE A 41 -4.99 -3.61 13.94
N ARG A 42 -4.52 -3.32 15.17
CA ARG A 42 -3.78 -2.08 15.43
C ARG A 42 -2.41 -2.14 14.78
N SER A 43 -1.71 -3.25 14.92
CA SER A 43 -0.42 -3.46 14.26
C SER A 43 -0.54 -3.44 12.74
N LEU A 44 -1.62 -4.00 12.17
CA LEU A 44 -1.90 -3.91 10.75
C LEU A 44 -2.03 -2.45 10.31
N ILE A 45 -2.93 -1.68 10.94
CA ILE A 45 -3.15 -0.27 10.61
C ILE A 45 -1.84 0.52 10.71
N ASN A 46 -1.11 0.37 11.82
CA ASN A 46 0.12 1.10 12.08
C ASN A 46 1.30 0.77 11.13
N THR A 47 1.22 -0.33 10.40
CA THR A 47 2.27 -0.79 9.47
C THR A 47 1.75 -0.99 8.04
N SER A 48 0.59 -0.42 7.72
CA SER A 48 -0.09 -0.63 6.44
C SER A 48 0.28 0.38 5.36
N ILE A 49 0.03 -0.03 4.12
CA ILE A 49 -0.12 0.85 2.97
C ILE A 49 -1.60 0.80 2.58
N VAL A 50 -2.21 1.97 2.42
CA VAL A 50 -3.61 2.11 2.01
C VAL A 50 -3.64 2.71 0.61
N ASN A 51 -4.21 1.97 -0.33
CA ASN A 51 -4.50 2.50 -1.66
C ASN A 51 -5.76 3.37 -1.59
N VAL A 52 -5.59 4.67 -1.74
CA VAL A 52 -6.71 5.62 -1.69
C VAL A 52 -7.08 6.04 -3.11
N ASP A 53 -8.36 5.85 -3.45
CA ASP A 53 -8.97 6.44 -4.65
C ASP A 53 -9.23 7.92 -4.36
N LYS A 54 -8.23 8.75 -4.65
CA LYS A 54 -8.22 10.17 -4.29
C LYS A 54 -9.24 10.94 -5.17
N PRO A 55 -10.22 11.64 -4.58
CA PRO A 55 -11.15 12.45 -5.36
C PRO A 55 -10.46 13.67 -6.00
N PRO A 56 -11.02 14.24 -7.09
CA PRO A 56 -10.54 15.50 -7.65
C PRO A 56 -10.77 16.65 -6.66
N GLY A 57 -9.84 17.61 -6.61
CA GLY A 57 -9.92 18.80 -5.74
C GLY A 57 -8.88 18.87 -4.62
N PRO A 58 -8.82 17.93 -3.64
CA PRO A 58 -7.85 17.99 -2.57
C PRO A 58 -6.42 17.66 -3.03
N THR A 59 -5.43 18.20 -2.31
CA THR A 59 -4.02 17.85 -2.45
C THR A 59 -3.72 16.48 -1.85
N SER A 60 -2.61 15.86 -2.25
CA SER A 60 -2.17 14.57 -1.69
C SER A 60 -1.87 14.65 -0.19
N HIS A 61 -1.36 15.80 0.27
CA HIS A 61 -1.15 16.07 1.69
C HIS A 61 -2.47 16.12 2.48
N GLU A 62 -3.52 16.73 1.93
CA GLU A 62 -4.84 16.76 2.57
C GLU A 62 -5.46 15.37 2.67
N VAL A 63 -5.39 14.57 1.60
CA VAL A 63 -5.88 13.19 1.62
C VAL A 63 -5.12 12.34 2.64
N ALA A 64 -3.79 12.44 2.69
CA ALA A 64 -2.99 11.75 3.69
C ALA A 64 -3.36 12.20 5.12
N PHE A 65 -3.59 13.50 5.32
CA PHE A 65 -4.03 14.04 6.61
C PHE A 65 -5.40 13.49 7.02
N TRP A 66 -6.35 13.33 6.09
CA TRP A 66 -7.64 12.70 6.39
C TRP A 66 -7.48 11.25 6.86
N VAL A 67 -6.64 10.45 6.17
CA VAL A 67 -6.33 9.08 6.60
C VAL A 67 -5.73 9.07 8.00
N LYS A 68 -4.80 9.98 8.29
CA LYS A 68 -4.20 10.15 9.62
C LYS A 68 -5.26 10.42 10.69
N THR A 69 -6.19 11.33 10.43
CA THR A 69 -7.25 11.69 11.38
C THR A 69 -8.28 10.56 11.56
N MET A 70 -8.70 9.91 10.48
CA MET A 70 -9.69 8.82 10.51
C MET A 70 -9.24 7.64 11.38
N PHE A 71 -7.96 7.27 11.30
CA PHE A 71 -7.38 6.16 12.05
C PHE A 71 -6.64 6.59 13.32
N ASN A 72 -6.68 7.88 13.67
CA ASN A 72 -6.00 8.47 14.82
C ASN A 72 -4.50 8.11 14.89
N LEU A 73 -3.80 8.31 13.77
CA LEU A 73 -2.41 7.90 13.58
C LEU A 73 -1.43 8.98 13.98
N ASN A 74 -0.25 8.57 14.47
CA ASN A 74 0.83 9.49 14.85
C ASN A 74 1.53 10.08 13.62
N ARG A 75 1.85 9.22 12.64
CA ARG A 75 2.52 9.59 11.39
C ARG A 75 1.85 8.91 10.20
N VAL A 76 1.90 9.62 9.09
CA VAL A 76 1.46 9.17 7.77
C VAL A 76 2.38 9.82 6.76
N GLY A 77 2.53 9.21 5.59
CA GLY A 77 2.94 9.95 4.41
C GLY A 77 2.27 9.38 3.17
N HIS A 78 2.53 10.03 2.04
CA HIS A 78 1.98 9.65 0.74
C HIS A 78 3.10 9.46 -0.27
N GLY A 79 2.88 8.53 -1.20
CA GLY A 79 3.83 8.16 -2.24
C GLY A 79 3.27 8.50 -3.61
N GLY A 80 4.00 9.33 -4.34
CA GLY A 80 3.59 9.85 -5.64
C GLY A 80 2.61 11.02 -5.53
N THR A 81 2.93 12.17 -6.13
CA THR A 81 2.05 13.35 -6.05
C THR A 81 1.04 13.33 -7.19
N LEU A 82 -0.23 13.10 -6.87
CA LEU A 82 -1.33 13.42 -7.78
C LEU A 82 -1.67 14.90 -7.66
N GLU A 83 -1.36 15.70 -8.68
CA GLU A 83 -1.74 17.11 -8.67
C GLU A 83 -3.27 17.27 -8.64
N PRO A 84 -3.82 18.22 -7.87
CA PRO A 84 -5.25 18.48 -7.85
C PRO A 84 -5.75 18.88 -9.23
N GLU A 85 -6.75 18.17 -9.75
CA GLU A 85 -7.44 18.59 -10.96
C GLU A 85 -8.41 19.74 -10.61
N LEU A 86 -8.23 20.90 -11.25
CA LEU A 86 -9.13 22.06 -11.08
C LEU A 86 -10.43 21.81 -11.84
N ALA A 87 -11.57 22.21 -11.24
CA ALA A 87 -12.89 22.06 -11.85
C ALA A 87 -12.92 22.65 -13.27
N GLY A 88 -13.16 21.78 -14.28
CA GLY A 88 -13.26 22.14 -15.69
C GLY A 88 -12.05 21.79 -16.55
N GLN A 89 -10.94 21.33 -15.97
CA GLN A 89 -9.87 20.67 -16.72
C GLN A 89 -10.12 19.16 -16.68
N SER A 90 -10.21 18.52 -17.86
CA SER A 90 -10.37 17.07 -18.01
C SER A 90 -9.03 16.39 -18.31
N GLN A 91 -7.93 16.96 -17.82
CA GLN A 91 -6.61 16.40 -18.01
C GLN A 91 -6.27 15.61 -16.76
N GLY A 92 -6.56 14.30 -16.85
CA GLY A 92 -6.36 13.34 -15.78
C GLY A 92 -5.00 13.46 -15.11
N TYR A 93 -4.96 12.96 -13.87
CA TYR A 93 -3.86 13.06 -12.92
C TYR A 93 -2.46 13.12 -13.57
N ARG A 94 -1.81 14.29 -13.47
CA ARG A 94 -0.43 14.54 -13.90
C ARG A 94 0.45 14.75 -12.68
N GLY A 95 1.61 14.10 -12.66
CA GLY A 95 2.51 14.04 -11.51
C GLY A 95 3.75 13.22 -11.87
N SER A 96 4.86 13.50 -11.18
CA SER A 96 6.20 13.01 -11.54
C SER A 96 6.45 11.56 -11.11
N THR A 97 5.64 11.02 -10.21
CA THR A 97 5.62 9.61 -9.78
C THR A 97 4.19 9.26 -9.38
N HIS A 98 3.64 8.18 -9.92
CA HIS A 98 2.28 7.72 -9.63
C HIS A 98 2.28 6.22 -9.40
N TRP A 99 1.44 5.74 -8.48
CA TRP A 99 1.13 4.32 -8.39
C TRP A 99 0.02 3.99 -9.37
N VAL A 100 0.39 3.26 -10.43
CA VAL A 100 -0.59 2.70 -11.37
C VAL A 100 -0.98 1.33 -10.84
N GLY A 101 -2.25 1.19 -10.49
CA GLY A 101 -2.86 -0.09 -10.12
C GLY A 101 -3.86 -0.53 -11.18
N GLU A 102 -4.08 -1.83 -11.30
CA GLU A 102 -5.21 -2.36 -12.05
C GLU A 102 -6.42 -2.48 -11.12
N SER A 103 -7.54 -1.91 -11.55
CA SER A 103 -8.83 -2.04 -10.86
C SER A 103 -9.72 -2.95 -11.69
N HIS A 104 -10.28 -3.96 -11.03
CA HIS A 104 -11.21 -4.90 -11.64
C HIS A 104 -12.63 -4.62 -11.15
N LYS A 105 -13.57 -4.48 -12.09
CA LYS A 105 -15.01 -4.40 -11.80
C LYS A 105 -15.73 -5.44 -12.66
N GLY A 106 -16.03 -6.59 -12.06
CA GLY A 106 -16.45 -7.77 -12.82
C GLY A 106 -15.33 -8.26 -13.72
N ASN A 107 -15.61 -8.41 -15.01
CA ASN A 107 -14.72 -8.86 -16.07
C ASN A 107 -14.02 -7.72 -16.84
N GLU A 108 -14.21 -6.47 -16.41
CA GLU A 108 -13.49 -5.31 -16.94
C GLU A 108 -12.28 -4.99 -16.07
N SER A 109 -11.11 -4.83 -16.69
CA SER A 109 -9.91 -4.26 -16.08
C SER A 109 -9.68 -2.84 -16.58
N SER A 110 -9.31 -1.94 -15.67
CA SER A 110 -8.92 -0.57 -15.99
C SER A 110 -7.67 -0.21 -15.22
N HIS A 111 -6.75 0.52 -15.86
CA HIS A 111 -5.65 1.15 -15.14
C HIS A 111 -6.22 2.35 -14.38
N LYS A 112 -6.07 2.31 -13.07
CA LYS A 112 -6.38 3.43 -12.18
C LYS A 112 -5.11 3.95 -11.56
N ILE A 113 -5.07 5.26 -11.37
CA ILE A 113 -4.02 5.90 -10.63
C ILE A 113 -4.52 6.04 -9.19
N PHE A 114 -3.72 5.60 -8.23
CA PHE A 114 -4.05 5.67 -6.81
C PHE A 114 -3.00 6.49 -6.07
N GLU A 115 -3.44 7.11 -4.98
CA GLU A 115 -2.54 7.67 -3.99
C GLU A 115 -2.17 6.57 -2.99
N GLY A 116 -0.88 6.23 -2.89
CA GLY A 116 -0.40 5.29 -1.89
C GLY A 116 -0.15 6.02 -0.57
N VAL A 117 -0.98 5.80 0.45
CA VAL A 117 -0.80 6.38 1.78
C VAL A 117 -0.13 5.34 2.69
N TYR A 118 1.10 5.62 3.14
CA TYR A 118 1.83 4.75 4.07
C TYR A 118 1.66 5.23 5.50
N VAL A 119 1.39 4.27 6.37
CA VAL A 119 1.23 4.48 7.81
C VAL A 119 2.45 3.91 8.53
N SER A 120 2.96 4.67 9.49
CA SER A 120 4.03 4.22 10.38
C SER A 120 3.73 4.71 11.80
N ASP A 121 3.98 3.87 12.79
CA ASP A 121 3.96 4.24 14.21
C ASP A 121 5.14 5.14 14.62
N GLY A 122 6.10 5.37 13.71
CA GLY A 122 7.27 6.20 13.95
C GLY A 122 8.41 5.50 14.69
N GLY A 123 8.32 4.18 14.91
CA GLY A 123 9.47 3.35 15.24
C GLY A 123 10.38 3.21 14.03
N ALA A 124 11.69 3.37 14.22
CA ALA A 124 12.65 2.91 13.22
C ALA A 124 12.49 1.38 13.08
N LEU A 125 12.40 0.90 11.84
CA LEU A 125 12.49 -0.53 11.51
C LEU A 125 13.84 -1.10 11.98
#